data_AF-B4ID91-F1
#
_entry.id   AF-B4ID91-F1
#
_cell.length_a   1.000
_cell.length_b   1.000
_cell.length_c   1.000
_cell.angle_alpha   90.00
_cell.angle_beta   90.00
_cell.angle_gamma   90.00
#
_symmetry.space_group_name_H-M   'P 1'
#
loop_
_entity.id
_entity.type
_entity.pdbx_description
1 polymer ?
#
loop_
_entity_poly.entity_id
_entity_poly.type
_entity_poly.pdbx_seq_one_letter_code
_entity_poly.pdbx_strand_id
1 'polypeptide(L)'
;MFLDDFGNPKEVTPETLSTYSYDLHGTKLLTSADTEIYLPPMWHGTIYSTERLLDTYKRRFNPDPTLLTFHAMQPYEPEFICVQRAVVELTLLPAGQSLYSDKDIVVFLIKQPAEMKNSLATKEMSTLLDFFPHNHHYHSIILEEGIDVVYVDDKIYNNISPTSHQFHRLFNLLGNIQPGDVRSLSGTPLPVVLRNACRRTAHKTK
;
A
#
# COMPACT_ATOMS: atom_id res chain seq x y z
N MET A 1 4.03 -1.28 -5.24
CA MET A 1 4.58 0.05 -4.89
C MET A 1 5.98 -0.14 -4.34
N PHE A 2 6.81 0.92 -4.30
CA PHE A 2 8.10 0.93 -3.62
C PHE A 2 7.96 1.53 -2.22
N LEU A 3 8.96 1.32 -1.38
CA LEU A 3 9.21 2.18 -0.21
C LEU A 3 10.33 3.17 -0.56
N ASP A 4 10.15 4.43 -0.18
CA ASP A 4 11.21 5.44 -0.28
C ASP A 4 12.26 5.29 0.84
N ASP A 5 13.28 6.15 0.84
CA ASP A 5 14.37 6.13 1.81
C ASP A 5 13.89 6.21 3.27
N PHE A 6 12.70 6.77 3.50
CA PHE A 6 12.09 6.96 4.83
C PHE A 6 11.01 5.91 5.13
N GLY A 7 10.71 5.01 4.18
CA GLY A 7 9.74 3.96 4.35
C GLY A 7 8.31 4.35 3.97
N ASN A 8 8.12 5.49 3.30
CA ASN A 8 6.81 5.85 2.77
C ASN A 8 6.53 5.07 1.48
N PRO A 9 5.30 4.58 1.28
CA PRO A 9 4.93 3.93 0.04
C PRO A 9 4.87 4.95 -1.11
N LYS A 10 5.44 4.59 -2.25
CA LYS A 10 5.50 5.43 -3.45
C LYS A 10 5.32 4.60 -4.71
N GLU A 11 4.56 5.13 -5.66
CA GLU A 11 4.51 4.56 -7.01
C GLU A 11 5.60 5.19 -7.87
N VAL A 12 6.38 4.32 -8.50
CA VAL A 12 7.42 4.70 -9.45
C VAL A 12 6.98 4.18 -10.81
N THR A 13 6.90 5.09 -11.77
CA THR A 13 6.62 4.83 -13.18
C THR A 13 7.76 5.40 -14.03
N PRO A 14 7.82 5.12 -15.34
CA PRO A 14 8.79 5.76 -16.22
C PRO A 14 8.78 7.30 -16.11
N GLU A 15 7.61 7.90 -15.91
CA GLU A 15 7.43 9.34 -15.83
C GLU A 15 7.87 9.92 -14.48
N THR A 16 7.71 9.17 -13.38
CA THR A 16 8.04 9.63 -12.02
C THR A 16 9.40 9.17 -11.52
N LEU A 17 10.14 8.41 -12.33
CA LEU A 17 11.44 7.82 -11.99
C LEU A 17 12.44 8.86 -11.46
N SER A 18 12.47 10.06 -12.04
CA SER A 18 13.35 11.16 -11.63
C SER A 18 13.15 11.63 -10.18
N THR A 19 11.99 11.32 -9.59
CA THR A 19 11.64 11.71 -8.22
C THR A 19 11.98 10.63 -7.20
N TYR A 20 12.47 9.47 -7.63
CA TYR A 20 12.84 8.37 -6.76
C TYR A 20 14.37 8.33 -6.63
N SER A 21 14.84 8.38 -5.39
CA SER A 21 16.25 8.20 -5.03
C SER A 21 16.68 6.83 -5.51
N TYR A 22 17.45 6.80 -6.61
CA TYR A 22 17.88 5.57 -7.23
C TYR A 22 19.07 5.00 -6.46
N ASP A 23 18.78 4.12 -5.51
CA ASP A 23 19.73 3.07 -5.16
C ASP A 23 19.38 1.83 -5.98
N LEU A 24 20.40 1.15 -6.49
CA LEU A 24 20.29 -0.14 -7.19
C LEU A 24 19.64 -1.23 -6.33
N HIS A 25 19.25 -0.93 -5.10
CA HIS A 25 18.71 -1.81 -4.08
C HIS A 25 17.48 -1.18 -3.43
N GLY A 26 16.38 -1.92 -3.33
CA GLY A 26 15.21 -1.40 -2.64
C GLY A 26 14.20 -2.45 -2.19
N THR A 27 13.13 -1.93 -1.60
CA THR A 27 11.97 -2.71 -1.13
C THR A 27 10.78 -2.44 -2.04
N LYS A 28 10.24 -3.51 -2.63
CA LYS A 28 9.06 -3.50 -3.48
C LYS A 28 7.94 -4.28 -2.79
N LEU A 29 6.77 -3.66 -2.65
CA LEU A 29 5.57 -4.29 -2.11
C LEU A 29 4.64 -4.68 -3.27
N LEU A 30 4.37 -5.99 -3.39
CA LEU A 30 3.50 -6.55 -4.42
C LEU A 30 2.10 -6.78 -3.83
N THR A 31 1.14 -5.96 -4.29
CA THR A 31 -0.26 -5.95 -3.80
C THR A 31 -1.19 -6.88 -4.59
N SER A 32 -0.89 -7.13 -5.87
CA SER A 32 -1.59 -8.11 -6.71
C SER A 32 -0.65 -8.63 -7.81
N ALA A 33 -0.96 -9.79 -8.39
CA ALA A 33 -0.21 -10.39 -9.50
C ALA A 33 -0.95 -10.25 -10.84
N ASP A 34 -1.83 -9.25 -10.97
CA ASP A 34 -2.65 -9.05 -12.16
C ASP A 34 -1.92 -8.36 -13.30
N THR A 35 -1.00 -7.47 -12.95
CA THR A 35 -0.21 -6.70 -13.89
C THR A 35 1.26 -6.88 -13.58
N GLU A 36 2.07 -6.82 -14.62
CA GLU A 36 3.52 -6.81 -14.45
C GLU A 36 3.91 -5.53 -13.70
N ILE A 37 4.74 -5.66 -12.67
CA ILE A 37 5.15 -4.48 -11.92
C ILE A 37 6.25 -3.77 -12.70
N TYR A 38 6.15 -2.45 -12.81
CA TYR A 38 7.27 -1.67 -13.33
C TYR A 38 8.49 -1.79 -12.40
N LEU A 39 9.63 -2.17 -12.95
CA LEU A 39 10.93 -2.16 -12.29
C LEU A 39 11.84 -1.22 -13.07
N PRO A 40 12.49 -0.24 -12.41
CA PRO A 40 13.51 0.57 -13.07
C PRO A 40 14.60 -0.31 -13.68
N PRO A 41 15.24 0.10 -14.80
CA PRO A 41 16.36 -0.63 -15.38
C PRO A 41 17.45 -0.87 -14.33
N MET A 42 18.02 -2.07 -14.29
CA MET A 42 19.06 -2.47 -13.34
C MET A 42 18.65 -2.38 -11.85
N TRP A 43 17.35 -2.27 -11.55
CA TRP A 43 16.89 -2.37 -10.17
C TRP A 43 17.11 -3.78 -9.63
N HIS A 44 17.77 -3.87 -8.48
CA HIS A 44 17.87 -5.09 -7.70
C HIS A 44 17.14 -4.86 -6.38
N GLY A 45 16.67 -5.92 -5.76
CA GLY A 45 16.02 -5.77 -4.46
C GLY A 45 15.03 -6.87 -4.15
N THR A 46 14.31 -6.65 -3.06
CA THR A 46 13.39 -7.65 -2.52
C THR A 46 11.95 -7.26 -2.80
N ILE A 47 11.20 -8.21 -3.36
CA ILE A 47 9.75 -8.11 -3.56
C ILE A 47 9.06 -8.86 -2.42
N TYR A 48 8.24 -8.14 -1.65
CA TYR A 48 7.50 -8.65 -0.50
C TYR A 48 6.02 -8.85 -0.86
N SER A 49 5.49 -10.02 -0.51
CA SER A 49 4.05 -10.35 -0.58
C SER A 49 3.78 -11.69 0.10
N THR A 50 2.59 -12.26 -0.07
CA THR A 50 2.32 -13.66 0.29
C THR A 50 3.02 -14.61 -0.67
N GLU A 51 3.37 -15.82 -0.20
CA GLU A 51 3.95 -16.88 -1.03
C GLU A 51 3.14 -17.11 -2.31
N ARG A 52 1.81 -17.26 -2.18
CA ARG A 52 0.89 -17.48 -3.29
C ARG A 52 0.97 -16.36 -4.35
N LEU A 53 1.03 -15.10 -3.93
CA LEU A 53 1.12 -13.98 -4.87
C LEU A 53 2.48 -13.92 -5.57
N LEU A 54 3.56 -14.15 -4.83
CA LEU A 54 4.92 -14.18 -5.40
C LEU A 54 5.05 -15.31 -6.43
N ASP A 55 4.53 -16.50 -6.14
CA ASP A 55 4.59 -17.63 -7.06
C ASP A 55 3.69 -17.45 -8.28
N THR A 56 2.55 -16.79 -8.11
CA THR A 56 1.69 -16.39 -9.25
C THR A 56 2.40 -15.38 -10.13
N TYR A 57 3.04 -14.38 -9.53
CA TYR A 57 3.81 -13.36 -10.25
C TYR A 57 4.97 -13.97 -11.04
N LYS A 58 5.80 -14.81 -10.37
CA LYS A 58 6.94 -15.50 -10.99
C LYS A 58 6.51 -16.34 -12.20
N ARG A 59 5.45 -17.15 -12.05
CA ARG A 59 4.95 -18.00 -13.14
C ARG A 59 4.42 -17.20 -14.33
N ARG A 60 3.80 -16.05 -14.06
CA ARG A 60 3.14 -15.24 -15.10
C ARG A 60 4.12 -14.37 -15.88
N PHE A 61 5.08 -13.77 -15.20
CA PHE A 61 5.96 -12.74 -15.79
C PHE A 61 7.43 -13.18 -15.92
N ASN A 62 7.81 -14.31 -15.30
CA ASN A 62 9.16 -14.88 -15.36
C ASN A 62 10.28 -13.82 -15.18
N PRO A 63 10.26 -13.06 -14.08
CA PRO A 63 11.21 -11.97 -13.88
C PRO A 63 12.62 -12.51 -13.64
N ASP A 64 13.64 -11.70 -13.92
CA ASP A 64 15.05 -12.13 -13.80
C ASP A 64 15.42 -12.47 -12.34
N PRO A 65 15.70 -13.75 -12.02
CA PRO A 65 15.99 -14.17 -10.66
C PRO A 65 17.40 -13.75 -10.20
N THR A 66 18.27 -13.28 -11.10
CA THR A 66 19.62 -12.81 -10.75
C THR A 66 19.60 -11.42 -10.11
N LEU A 67 18.58 -10.62 -10.41
CA LEU A 67 18.43 -9.25 -9.91
C LEU A 67 17.49 -9.19 -8.69
N LEU A 68 16.59 -10.16 -8.56
CA LEU A 68 15.42 -10.07 -7.68
C LEU A 68 15.41 -11.16 -6.62
N THR A 69 15.20 -10.74 -5.38
CA THR A 69 14.84 -11.62 -4.27
C THR A 69 13.33 -11.53 -4.01
N PHE A 70 12.72 -12.64 -3.60
CA PHE A 70 11.30 -12.71 -3.26
C PHE A 70 11.18 -13.14 -1.81
N HIS A 71 10.51 -12.33 -1.00
CA HIS A 71 10.32 -12.61 0.43
C HIS A 71 8.84 -12.81 0.73
N ALA A 72 8.50 -14.05 1.10
CA ALA A 72 7.15 -14.42 1.45
C ALA A 72 6.88 -14.04 2.91
N MET A 73 5.89 -13.17 3.11
CA MET A 73 5.40 -12.78 4.44
C MET A 73 4.17 -13.60 4.81
N GLN A 74 4.02 -13.86 6.10
CA GLN A 74 2.77 -14.41 6.62
C GLN A 74 1.74 -13.29 6.83
N PRO A 75 0.47 -13.48 6.41
CA PRO A 75 -0.57 -12.51 6.69
C PRO A 75 -0.72 -12.24 8.19
N TYR A 76 -0.88 -10.97 8.55
CA TYR A 76 -1.01 -10.52 9.94
C TYR A 76 0.18 -10.84 10.86
N GLU A 77 1.35 -11.17 10.32
CA GLU A 77 2.59 -11.28 11.10
C GLU A 77 3.49 -10.08 10.75
N PRO A 78 3.88 -9.25 11.72
CA PRO A 78 4.72 -8.09 11.49
C PRO A 78 6.18 -8.49 11.27
N GLU A 79 6.84 -7.83 10.32
CA GLU A 79 8.28 -7.97 10.10
C GLU A 79 8.96 -6.60 10.01
N PHE A 80 10.14 -6.47 10.62
CA PHE A 80 10.93 -5.25 10.51
C PHE A 80 11.81 -5.27 9.26
N ILE A 81 11.71 -4.20 8.46
CA ILE A 81 12.49 -4.02 7.24
C ILE A 81 13.30 -2.74 7.36
N CYS A 82 14.59 -2.84 7.06
CA CYS A 82 15.46 -1.68 6.92
C CYS A 82 15.30 -1.08 5.53
N VAL A 83 14.94 0.20 5.48
CA VAL A 83 15.11 1.06 4.30
C VAL A 83 16.31 1.99 4.55
N GLN A 84 16.69 2.79 3.55
CA GLN A 84 17.96 3.52 3.58
C GLN A 84 18.15 4.40 4.84
N ARG A 85 17.07 5.05 5.32
CA ARG A 85 17.11 6.02 6.42
C ARG A 85 16.15 5.70 7.57
N ALA A 86 15.46 4.57 7.53
CA ALA A 86 14.48 4.19 8.53
C ALA A 86 14.35 2.67 8.69
N VAL A 87 13.76 2.25 9.81
CA VAL A 87 13.25 0.89 10.00
C VAL A 87 11.73 0.99 10.03
N VAL A 88 11.07 0.19 9.20
CA VAL A 88 9.61 0.08 9.16
C VAL A 88 9.17 -1.28 9.65
N GLU A 89 8.05 -1.33 10.35
CA GLU A 89 7.33 -2.57 10.60
C GLU A 89 6.30 -2.74 9.49
N LEU A 90 6.43 -3.82 8.73
CA LEU A 90 5.55 -4.15 7.63
C LEU A 90 4.63 -5.30 8.05
N THR A 91 3.33 -5.13 7.82
CA THR A 91 2.34 -6.19 7.97
C THR A 91 1.51 -6.30 6.70
N LEU A 92 1.32 -7.53 6.23
CA LEU A 92 0.49 -7.82 5.09
C LEU A 92 -0.94 -8.17 5.56
N LEU A 93 -1.93 -7.49 4.99
CA LEU A 93 -3.34 -7.69 5.28
C LEU A 93 -4.07 -8.24 4.04
N PRO A 94 -4.68 -9.44 4.12
CA PRO A 94 -5.55 -9.96 3.07
C PRO A 94 -6.71 -9.01 2.78
N ALA A 95 -6.94 -8.73 1.50
CA ALA A 95 -7.97 -7.80 1.06
C ALA A 95 -9.07 -8.46 0.20
N GLY A 96 -9.03 -9.79 0.04
CA GLY A 96 -9.93 -10.53 -0.84
C GLY A 96 -9.41 -10.53 -2.27
N GLN A 97 -10.30 -10.37 -3.24
CA GLN A 97 -9.98 -10.43 -4.66
C GLN A 97 -10.06 -9.05 -5.32
N SER A 98 -9.49 -8.94 -6.52
CA SER A 98 -9.71 -7.82 -7.43
C SER A 98 -11.18 -7.61 -7.76
N LEU A 99 -11.55 -6.36 -8.01
CA LEU A 99 -12.86 -6.05 -8.61
C LEU A 99 -12.91 -6.38 -10.12
N TYR A 100 -11.76 -6.62 -10.74
CA TYR A 100 -11.62 -6.84 -12.18
C TYR A 100 -11.14 -8.25 -12.52
N SER A 101 -10.69 -9.02 -11.53
CA SER A 101 -10.18 -10.38 -11.70
C SER A 101 -10.51 -11.27 -10.49
N ASP A 102 -10.24 -12.57 -10.61
CA ASP A 102 -10.34 -13.56 -9.53
C ASP A 102 -9.06 -13.64 -8.68
N LYS A 103 -8.09 -12.73 -8.89
CA LYS A 103 -6.80 -12.76 -8.20
C LYS A 103 -6.88 -12.09 -6.84
N ASP A 104 -6.11 -12.64 -5.91
CA ASP A 104 -5.99 -12.10 -4.57
C ASP A 104 -5.33 -10.72 -4.59
N ILE A 105 -5.79 -9.88 -3.67
CA ILE A 105 -5.20 -8.60 -3.36
C ILE A 105 -4.80 -8.58 -1.89
N VAL A 106 -3.69 -7.93 -1.63
CA VAL A 106 -3.21 -7.64 -0.28
C VAL A 106 -2.97 -6.15 -0.12
N VAL A 107 -3.19 -5.67 1.10
CA VAL A 107 -2.93 -4.31 1.53
C VAL A 107 -1.78 -4.35 2.52
N PHE A 108 -0.95 -3.32 2.54
CA PHE A 108 0.17 -3.24 3.49
C PHE A 108 -0.13 -2.21 4.57
N LEU A 109 -0.02 -2.63 5.82
CA LEU A 109 0.14 -1.75 6.97
C LEU A 109 1.63 -1.52 7.17
N ILE A 110 2.03 -0.26 7.19
CA ILE A 110 3.42 0.19 7.33
C ILE A 110 3.45 1.08 8.57
N LYS A 111 4.06 0.59 9.65
CA LYS A 111 4.31 1.41 10.84
C LYS A 111 5.73 1.94 10.79
N GLN A 112 5.89 3.20 11.15
CA GLN A 112 7.17 3.88 11.32
C GLN A 112 7.33 4.20 12.81
N PRO A 113 7.90 3.28 13.63
CA PRO A 113 7.91 3.43 15.09
C PRO A 113 8.58 4.72 15.57
N ALA A 114 9.64 5.16 14.89
CA ALA A 114 10.37 6.38 15.22
C ALA A 114 9.53 7.67 15.04
N GLU A 115 8.54 7.64 14.13
CA GLU A 115 7.64 8.76 13.84
C GLU A 115 6.26 8.59 14.51
N MET A 116 6.02 7.46 15.19
CA MET A 116 4.70 7.06 15.71
C MET A 116 3.61 7.18 14.62
N LYS A 117 3.93 6.74 13.40
CA LYS A 117 3.08 6.92 12.24
C LYS A 117 2.66 5.58 11.66
N ASN A 118 1.35 5.42 11.50
CA ASN A 118 0.73 4.24 10.90
C ASN A 118 0.16 4.58 9.53
N SER A 119 0.65 3.87 8.50
CA SER A 119 0.19 4.06 7.12
C SER A 119 -0.43 2.79 6.57
N LEU A 120 -1.52 2.93 5.84
CA LEU A 120 -2.11 1.84 5.07
C LEU A 120 -1.92 2.13 3.58
N ALA A 121 -1.52 1.15 2.78
CA ALA A 121 -1.24 1.37 1.37
C ALA A 121 -1.88 0.31 0.48
N THR A 122 -2.61 0.76 -0.54
CA THR A 122 -3.22 -0.11 -1.55
C THR A 122 -3.02 0.42 -2.96
N LYS A 123 -2.82 -0.51 -3.91
CA LYS A 123 -2.76 -0.18 -5.33
C LYS A 123 -4.05 -0.45 -6.09
N GLU A 124 -4.98 -1.17 -5.48
CA GLU A 124 -6.17 -1.65 -6.15
C GLU A 124 -7.32 -1.76 -5.15
N MET A 125 -8.54 -1.55 -5.64
CA MET A 125 -9.71 -1.79 -4.81
C MET A 125 -10.04 -3.26 -4.82
N SER A 126 -10.19 -3.82 -3.63
CA SER A 126 -10.51 -5.22 -3.45
C SER A 126 -11.98 -5.43 -3.05
N THR A 127 -12.40 -6.70 -3.02
CA THR A 127 -13.75 -7.11 -2.60
C THR A 127 -14.01 -6.92 -1.11
N LEU A 128 -12.98 -6.92 -0.26
CA LEU A 128 -13.10 -6.59 1.16
C LEU A 128 -12.78 -5.11 1.40
N LEU A 129 -13.46 -4.50 2.38
CA LEU A 129 -13.19 -3.14 2.86
C LEU A 129 -12.81 -3.10 4.34
N ASP A 130 -12.84 -4.25 5.00
CA ASP A 130 -12.37 -4.44 6.36
C ASP A 130 -11.15 -5.36 6.31
N PHE A 131 -10.01 -4.83 6.74
CA PHE A 131 -8.73 -5.52 6.76
C PHE A 131 -8.34 -5.93 8.18
N PHE A 132 -9.12 -5.54 9.20
CA PHE A 132 -8.81 -5.71 10.61
C PHE A 132 -9.91 -6.55 11.28
N PRO A 133 -9.91 -7.88 11.08
CA PRO A 133 -10.98 -8.73 11.56
C PRO A 133 -11.13 -8.67 13.09
N HIS A 134 -12.36 -8.51 13.57
CA HIS A 134 -12.68 -8.29 15.00
C HIS A 134 -12.08 -9.32 15.97
N ASN A 135 -11.86 -10.54 15.51
CA ASN A 135 -11.31 -11.64 16.30
C ASN A 135 -9.77 -11.74 16.23
N HIS A 136 -9.10 -10.71 15.70
CA HIS A 136 -7.65 -10.68 15.54
C HIS A 136 -7.02 -9.56 16.39
N HIS A 137 -5.85 -9.80 16.97
CA HIS A 137 -5.18 -8.84 17.87
C HIS A 137 -4.86 -7.49 17.20
N TYR A 138 -4.67 -7.49 15.87
CA TYR A 138 -4.52 -6.27 15.08
C TYR A 138 -5.75 -5.34 15.14
N HIS A 139 -6.94 -5.88 15.33
CA HIS A 139 -8.14 -5.07 15.44
C HIS A 139 -8.06 -4.14 16.64
N SER A 140 -7.72 -4.66 17.83
CA SER A 140 -7.54 -3.84 19.03
C SER A 140 -6.39 -2.84 18.90
N ILE A 141 -5.25 -3.28 18.33
CA ILE A 141 -4.07 -2.41 18.15
C ILE A 141 -4.40 -1.22 17.24
N ILE A 142 -5.06 -1.47 16.11
CA ILE A 142 -5.37 -0.41 15.14
C ILE A 142 -6.52 0.48 15.61
N LEU A 143 -7.46 -0.04 16.42
CA LEU A 143 -8.45 0.81 17.08
C LEU A 143 -7.81 1.79 18.08
N GLU A 144 -6.75 1.38 18.78
CA GLU A 144 -6.03 2.22 19.74
C GLU A 144 -5.08 3.21 19.06
N GLU A 145 -4.23 2.72 18.15
CA GLU A 145 -3.22 3.54 17.50
C GLU A 145 -3.79 4.38 16.34
N GLY A 146 -4.83 3.89 15.67
CA GLY A 146 -5.40 4.49 14.47
C GLY A 146 -4.50 4.35 13.24
N ILE A 147 -5.01 4.86 12.11
CA ILE A 147 -4.28 5.02 10.85
C ILE A 147 -4.09 6.51 10.59
N ASP A 148 -2.86 6.95 10.41
CA ASP A 148 -2.55 8.36 10.15
C ASP A 148 -2.70 8.70 8.68
N VAL A 149 -2.26 7.82 7.78
CA VAL A 149 -2.28 8.08 6.34
C VAL A 149 -2.72 6.84 5.57
N VAL A 150 -3.70 7.00 4.69
CA VAL A 150 -4.01 5.98 3.66
C VAL A 150 -3.42 6.41 2.33
N TYR A 151 -2.55 5.59 1.75
CA TYR A 151 -1.99 5.77 0.43
C TYR A 151 -2.76 4.95 -0.61
N VAL A 152 -3.16 5.61 -1.69
CA VAL A 152 -4.04 5.05 -2.72
C VAL A 152 -3.40 5.28 -4.09
N ASP A 153 -3.45 4.26 -4.96
CA ASP A 153 -3.05 4.41 -6.36
C ASP A 153 -4.01 5.33 -7.10
N ASP A 154 -3.43 6.27 -7.83
CA ASP A 154 -4.10 7.29 -8.59
C ASP A 154 -5.14 6.75 -9.58
N LYS A 155 -4.91 5.56 -10.13
CA LYS A 155 -5.84 4.90 -11.06
C LYS A 155 -7.17 4.56 -10.42
N ILE A 156 -7.28 4.56 -9.09
CA ILE A 156 -8.52 4.25 -8.37
C ILE A 156 -9.52 5.40 -8.43
N TYR A 157 -9.05 6.64 -8.55
CA TYR A 157 -9.90 7.83 -8.51
C TYR A 157 -9.70 8.78 -9.70
N ASN A 158 -8.57 8.70 -10.42
CA ASN A 158 -8.34 9.54 -11.59
C ASN A 158 -9.20 9.10 -12.77
N ASN A 159 -9.79 10.07 -13.47
CA ASN A 159 -10.64 9.87 -14.65
C ASN A 159 -11.84 8.94 -14.42
N ILE A 160 -12.25 8.78 -13.15
CA ILE A 160 -13.38 7.96 -12.75
C ILE A 160 -14.48 8.87 -12.22
N SER A 161 -15.73 8.60 -12.62
CA SER A 161 -16.88 9.35 -12.12
C SER A 161 -16.98 9.22 -10.58
N PRO A 162 -17.26 10.32 -9.85
CA PRO A 162 -17.55 10.25 -8.42
C PRO A 162 -18.71 9.32 -8.06
N THR A 163 -19.61 9.04 -9.02
CA THR A 163 -20.72 8.10 -8.86
C THR A 163 -20.36 6.64 -9.13
N SER A 164 -19.11 6.36 -9.53
CA SER A 164 -18.67 5.00 -9.84
C SER A 164 -18.62 4.13 -8.58
N HIS A 165 -18.85 2.83 -8.78
CA HIS A 165 -18.73 1.85 -7.71
C HIS A 165 -17.35 1.85 -7.04
N GLN A 166 -16.28 2.03 -7.82
CA GLN A 166 -14.91 2.07 -7.30
C GLN A 166 -14.68 3.28 -6.39
N PHE A 167 -15.15 4.45 -6.81
CA PHE A 167 -15.02 5.68 -6.03
C PHE A 167 -15.79 5.59 -4.71
N HIS A 168 -17.04 5.10 -4.75
CA HIS A 168 -17.83 4.87 -3.54
C HIS A 168 -17.19 3.84 -2.60
N ARG A 169 -16.59 2.77 -3.13
CA ARG A 169 -15.87 1.79 -2.31
C ARG A 169 -14.65 2.40 -1.63
N LEU A 170 -13.88 3.22 -2.34
CA LEU A 170 -12.77 3.95 -1.74
C LEU A 170 -13.27 4.90 -0.64
N PHE A 171 -14.33 5.65 -0.90
CA PHE A 171 -14.92 6.54 0.09
C PHE A 171 -15.40 5.79 1.34
N ASN A 172 -16.05 4.63 1.17
CA ASN A 172 -16.48 3.77 2.27
C ASN A 172 -15.30 3.17 3.04
N LEU A 173 -14.23 2.75 2.35
CA LEU A 173 -13.00 2.28 2.98
C LEU A 173 -12.43 3.35 3.91
N LEU A 174 -12.29 4.57 3.38
CA LEU A 174 -11.81 5.72 4.16
C LEU A 174 -12.76 6.07 5.32
N GLY A 175 -14.07 5.98 5.11
CA GLY A 175 -15.07 6.23 6.15
C GLY A 175 -15.08 5.20 7.28
N ASN A 176 -14.71 3.94 6.98
CA ASN A 176 -14.57 2.88 7.97
C ASN A 176 -13.28 3.03 8.79
N ILE A 177 -12.17 3.39 8.13
CA ILE A 177 -10.86 3.52 8.76
C ILE A 177 -10.71 4.86 9.49
N GLN A 178 -11.33 5.92 8.96
CA GLN A 178 -11.23 7.31 9.42
C GLN A 178 -9.77 7.79 9.59
N PRO A 179 -8.94 7.71 8.54
CA PRO A 179 -7.53 8.05 8.68
C PRO A 179 -7.30 9.53 8.95
N GLY A 180 -6.11 9.89 9.46
CA GLY A 180 -5.67 11.28 9.60
C GLY A 180 -5.64 12.07 8.29
N ASP A 181 -5.18 11.43 7.22
CA ASP A 181 -5.02 11.99 5.88
C ASP A 181 -5.13 10.87 4.83
N VAL A 182 -5.36 11.27 3.57
CA VAL A 182 -5.32 10.38 2.42
C VAL A 182 -4.37 10.95 1.37
N ARG A 183 -3.48 10.12 0.84
CA ARG A 183 -2.41 10.51 -0.10
C ARG A 183 -2.38 9.62 -1.34
N SER A 184 -1.88 10.23 -2.41
CA SER A 184 -1.60 9.58 -3.68
C SER A 184 -0.28 8.84 -3.58
N LEU A 185 -0.19 7.64 -4.15
CA LEU A 185 1.08 6.94 -4.28
C LEU A 185 2.05 7.63 -5.25
N SER A 186 1.55 8.30 -6.29
CA SER A 186 2.41 9.08 -7.21
C SER A 186 2.72 10.50 -6.70
N GLY A 187 2.06 10.93 -5.62
CA GLY A 187 2.22 12.27 -5.05
C GLY A 187 1.35 13.34 -5.71
N THR A 188 0.42 12.97 -6.59
CA THR A 188 -0.50 13.94 -7.20
C THR A 188 -1.60 14.38 -6.22
N PRO A 189 -2.20 15.57 -6.42
CA PRO A 189 -3.33 16.01 -5.61
C PRO A 189 -4.55 15.08 -5.77
N LEU A 190 -5.16 14.71 -4.65
CA LEU A 190 -6.39 13.90 -4.65
C LEU A 190 -7.64 14.77 -4.71
N PRO A 191 -8.78 14.23 -5.20
CA PRO A 191 -10.08 14.86 -5.09
C PRO A 191 -10.40 15.23 -3.64
N VAL A 192 -10.79 16.49 -3.40
CA VAL A 192 -11.07 17.05 -2.06
C VAL A 192 -12.11 16.22 -1.31
N VAL A 193 -13.08 15.65 -2.02
CA VAL A 193 -14.14 14.81 -1.40
C VAL A 193 -13.57 13.60 -0.66
N LEU A 194 -12.44 13.01 -1.08
CA LEU A 194 -11.83 11.89 -0.35
C LEU A 194 -11.28 12.31 1.01
N ARG A 195 -10.82 13.57 1.14
CA ARG A 195 -10.37 14.13 2.41
C ARG A 195 -11.52 14.33 3.39
N ASN A 196 -12.76 14.46 2.90
CA ASN A 196 -13.94 14.59 3.77
C ASN A 196 -14.27 13.29 4.52
N ALA A 197 -13.74 12.15 4.07
CA ALA A 197 -13.89 10.86 4.75
C ALA A 197 -12.82 10.64 5.84
N CYS A 198 -11.80 11.49 5.91
CA CYS A 198 -10.74 11.42 6.94
C CYS A 198 -11.26 11.94 8.29
N ARG A 199 -10.62 11.54 9.40
CA ARG A 199 -10.94 12.09 10.72
C ARG A 199 -10.72 13.60 10.69
N ARG A 200 -11.73 14.37 11.11
CA ARG A 200 -11.57 15.81 11.29
C ARG A 200 -10.58 16.00 12.43
N THR A 201 -9.39 16.53 12.14
CA THR A 201 -8.53 17.05 13.20
C THR A 201 -9.34 18.13 13.89
N ALA A 202 -9.75 17.91 15.15
CA ALA A 202 -10.32 18.97 15.96
C ALA A 202 -9.35 20.14 15.87
N HIS A 203 -9.77 21.24 15.23
CA HIS A 203 -8.98 22.45 15.20
C HIS A 203 -8.60 22.74 16.66
N LYS A 204 -7.31 22.59 17.00
CA LYS A 204 -6.76 23.33 18.12
C LYS A 204 -6.87 24.79 17.72
N THR A 205 -8.00 25.40 18.06
CA THR A 205 -8.15 26.84 18.14
C THR A 205 -6.97 27.33 18.95
N LYS A 206 -6.04 27.98 18.27
CA LYS A 206 -5.05 28.83 18.93
C LYS A 206 -5.77 30.03 19.53
#